data_AF-E9G6Z6-F1
#
_entry.id   AF-E9G6Z6-F1
#
_cell.length_a   1.000
_cell.length_b   1.000
_cell.length_c   1.000
_cell.angle_alpha   90.00
_cell.angle_beta   90.00
_cell.angle_gamma   90.00
#
_symmetry.space_group_name_H-M   'P 1'
#
loop_
_entity.id
_entity.type
_entity.pdbx_description
1 polymer ?
#
loop_
_entity_poly.entity_id
_entity_poly.type
_entity_poly.pdbx_seq_one_letter_code
_entity_poly.pdbx_strand_id
1 'polypeptide(L)'
;MSNCLSIKAGPAAVIVSRNQPVIYHYGYKEPGSNVMLYNLLVTKLAQTVAERMEANRQNAVSGVIINTCGWVKGQGYQMLIHAAKAFEVDLIIVLDQERRYNELVRDLPETVKVVFQPKSGGVVERSRQARVESRDKKIREYFYGSAAQFYPHSFEVRFSDVKIFKIGAPALPDSLMPLGMKAEDQLTKLVTVQPSQQLLHHLISISMAESGEDDIIQTNVTGFICVNNVDLERQMLTVLSPQPRPLPRTRLLLSDIQYMDSH
;
A
#
# COMPACT_ATOMS: atom_id res chain seq x y z
N MET A 1 -13.41 7.41 -5.14
CA MET A 1 -13.20 6.00 -4.74
C MET A 1 -12.13 5.98 -3.67
N SER A 2 -12.38 5.34 -2.53
CA SER A 2 -11.31 5.10 -1.55
C SER A 2 -10.32 4.14 -2.22
N ASN A 3 -9.05 4.53 -2.35
CA ASN A 3 -7.99 3.61 -2.75
C ASN A 3 -7.92 2.52 -1.68
N CYS A 4 -8.59 1.41 -1.92
CA CYS A 4 -8.58 0.28 -1.02
C CYS A 4 -8.59 -0.95 -1.91
N LEU A 5 -7.40 -1.48 -2.17
CA LEU A 5 -7.24 -2.91 -2.33
C LEU A 5 -7.96 -3.51 -1.11
N SER A 6 -9.04 -4.27 -1.31
CA SER A 6 -9.81 -4.83 -0.21
C SER A 6 -8.93 -5.86 0.51
N ILE A 7 -8.25 -5.43 1.56
CA ILE A 7 -7.52 -6.29 2.47
C ILE A 7 -8.56 -6.86 3.43
N LYS A 8 -9.01 -8.08 3.16
CA LYS A 8 -9.56 -8.95 4.21
C LYS A 8 -8.37 -9.62 4.89
N ALA A 9 -7.84 -9.00 5.94
CA ALA A 9 -6.95 -9.66 6.87
C ALA A 9 -7.80 -10.13 8.06
N GLY A 10 -8.00 -11.43 8.18
CA GLY A 10 -8.46 -12.05 9.42
C GLY A 10 -7.27 -12.45 10.30
N PRO A 11 -7.48 -12.70 11.60
CA PRO A 11 -6.44 -13.15 12.52
C PRO A 11 -5.85 -14.46 12.01
N ALA A 12 -4.52 -14.52 11.85
CA ALA A 12 -3.82 -15.70 11.31
C ALA A 12 -3.67 -16.84 12.35
N ALA A 13 -4.52 -16.87 13.37
CA ALA A 13 -4.60 -17.97 14.31
C ALA A 13 -6.09 -18.31 14.48
N VAL A 14 -6.45 -19.50 14.02
CA VAL A 14 -7.80 -20.07 13.88
C VAL A 14 -8.53 -19.65 12.59
N ILE A 15 -8.71 -20.65 11.72
CA ILE A 15 -9.22 -20.66 10.33
C ILE A 15 -8.13 -20.49 9.27
N VAL A 16 -7.68 -21.65 8.78
CA VAL A 16 -7.13 -21.86 7.43
C VAL A 16 -8.17 -21.37 6.42
N SER A 17 -8.20 -20.06 6.14
CA SER A 17 -9.00 -19.50 5.07
C SER A 17 -8.08 -19.24 3.88
N ARG A 18 -8.48 -19.79 2.72
CA ARG A 18 -7.73 -19.89 1.45
C ARG A 18 -7.27 -18.56 0.81
N ASN A 19 -7.39 -17.42 1.49
CA ASN A 19 -7.12 -16.10 0.90
C ASN A 19 -6.04 -15.33 1.69
N GLN A 20 -4.78 -15.62 1.42
CA GLN A 20 -3.68 -14.75 1.84
C GLN A 20 -3.49 -13.61 0.82
N PRO A 21 -3.78 -12.35 1.19
CA PRO A 21 -3.60 -11.21 0.30
C PRO A 21 -2.10 -10.96 0.02
N VAL A 22 -1.80 -10.50 -1.20
CA VAL A 22 -0.51 -9.86 -1.50
C VAL A 22 -0.65 -8.39 -1.20
N ILE A 23 0.26 -7.85 -0.40
CA ILE A 23 0.25 -6.48 0.09
C ILE A 23 1.66 -5.92 -0.04
N TYR A 24 1.78 -4.79 -0.74
CA TYR A 24 3.03 -4.05 -0.84
C TYR A 24 2.93 -2.71 -0.12
N HIS A 25 4.02 -2.31 0.53
CA HIS A 25 4.07 -1.06 1.29
C HIS A 25 4.33 0.13 0.35
N TYR A 26 3.31 0.96 0.11
CA TYR A 26 3.48 2.26 -0.56
C TYR A 26 3.79 3.39 0.42
N GLY A 27 3.21 3.35 1.63
CA GLY A 27 3.54 4.29 2.71
C GLY A 27 2.89 5.68 2.63
N TYR A 28 2.41 6.15 1.47
CA TYR A 28 1.82 7.50 1.32
C TYR A 28 0.30 7.51 1.12
N LYS A 29 -0.32 8.67 1.35
CA LYS A 29 -1.78 8.91 1.16
C LYS A 29 -2.18 9.04 -0.31
N GLU A 30 -1.27 9.56 -1.15
CA GLU A 30 -1.55 9.92 -2.52
C GLU A 30 -0.51 9.30 -3.47
N PRO A 31 -0.93 8.75 -4.63
CA PRO A 31 0.00 8.19 -5.61
C PRO A 31 1.02 9.19 -6.16
N GLY A 32 0.68 10.49 -6.15
CA GLY A 32 1.57 11.57 -6.58
C GLY A 32 2.72 11.85 -5.61
N SER A 33 2.65 11.38 -4.36
CA SER A 33 3.74 11.57 -3.39
C SER A 33 5.04 10.88 -3.84
N ASN A 34 4.92 9.74 -4.53
CA ASN A 34 6.06 9.03 -5.10
C ASN A 34 5.62 8.14 -6.28
N VAL A 35 5.50 8.76 -7.46
CA VAL A 35 5.04 8.08 -8.68
C VAL A 35 5.94 6.92 -9.08
N MET A 36 7.27 7.07 -8.88
CA MET A 36 8.24 6.03 -9.21
C MET A 36 8.03 4.78 -8.35
N LEU A 37 7.92 4.96 -7.03
CA LEU A 37 7.60 3.85 -6.12
C LEU A 37 6.24 3.23 -6.46
N TYR A 38 5.22 4.05 -6.74
CA TYR A 38 3.91 3.52 -7.10
C TYR A 38 3.97 2.61 -8.33
N ASN A 39 4.63 3.05 -9.41
CA ASN A 39 4.76 2.27 -10.64
C ASN A 39 5.59 1.00 -10.41
N LEU A 40 6.66 1.07 -9.61
CA LEU A 40 7.45 -0.09 -9.21
C LEU A 40 6.58 -1.15 -8.52
N LEU A 41 5.78 -0.74 -7.52
CA LEU A 41 4.91 -1.65 -6.78
C LEU A 41 3.77 -2.21 -7.65
N VAL A 42 3.23 -1.41 -8.58
CA VAL A 42 2.23 -1.87 -9.56
C VAL A 42 2.81 -2.95 -10.47
N THR A 43 4.02 -2.74 -11.00
CA THR A 43 4.71 -3.75 -11.82
C THR A 43 4.95 -5.02 -11.02
N LYS A 44 5.46 -4.90 -9.78
CA LYS A 44 5.70 -6.07 -8.93
C LYS A 44 4.42 -6.82 -8.59
N LEU A 45 3.32 -6.09 -8.34
CA LEU A 45 2.01 -6.69 -8.10
C LEU A 45 1.52 -7.46 -9.34
N ALA A 46 1.66 -6.87 -10.53
CA ALA A 46 1.27 -7.53 -11.77
C ALA A 46 2.06 -8.83 -12.01
N GLN A 47 3.39 -8.81 -11.81
CA GLN A 47 4.24 -10.01 -11.89
C GLN A 47 3.78 -11.10 -10.91
N THR A 48 3.55 -10.73 -9.64
CA THR A 48 3.11 -11.68 -8.60
C THR A 48 1.74 -12.28 -8.93
N VAL A 49 0.87 -11.48 -9.53
CA VAL A 49 -0.47 -11.90 -9.96
C VAL A 49 -0.40 -12.84 -11.16
N ALA A 50 0.48 -12.58 -12.14
CA ALA A 50 0.75 -13.47 -13.25
C ALA A 50 1.30 -14.83 -12.78
N GLU A 51 2.32 -14.83 -11.91
CA GLU A 51 2.87 -16.06 -11.29
C GLU A 51 1.77 -16.89 -10.59
N ARG A 52 0.86 -16.22 -9.86
CA ARG A 52 -0.28 -16.88 -9.19
C ARG A 52 -1.34 -17.42 -10.15
N MET A 53 -1.50 -16.82 -11.32
CA MET A 53 -2.40 -17.31 -12.37
C MET A 53 -1.78 -18.52 -13.07
N GLU A 54 -0.49 -18.48 -13.40
CA GLU A 54 0.24 -19.62 -13.97
C GLU A 54 0.24 -20.84 -13.05
N ALA A 55 0.43 -20.62 -11.75
CA ALA A 55 0.43 -21.69 -10.76
C ALA A 55 -0.95 -22.33 -10.52
N ASN A 56 -2.05 -21.67 -10.88
CA ASN A 56 -3.41 -22.17 -10.62
C ASN A 56 -4.37 -21.88 -11.77
N ARG A 57 -4.72 -22.93 -12.52
CA ARG A 57 -5.66 -22.86 -13.64
C ARG A 57 -7.01 -22.23 -13.31
N GLN A 58 -7.53 -22.42 -12.09
CA GLN A 58 -8.80 -21.79 -11.68
C GLN A 58 -8.66 -20.27 -11.59
N ASN A 59 -7.52 -19.78 -11.11
CA ASN A 59 -7.23 -18.34 -11.06
C ASN A 59 -7.07 -17.79 -12.48
N ALA A 60 -6.31 -18.48 -13.34
CA ALA A 60 -6.10 -18.05 -14.72
C ALA A 60 -7.40 -17.86 -15.50
N VAL A 61 -8.33 -18.82 -15.40
CA VAL A 61 -9.64 -18.73 -16.09
C VAL A 61 -10.54 -17.64 -15.50
N SER A 62 -10.39 -17.33 -14.21
CA SER A 62 -11.22 -16.31 -13.54
C SER A 62 -10.79 -14.87 -13.87
N GLY A 63 -9.52 -14.68 -14.25
CA GLY A 63 -8.95 -13.36 -14.52
C GLY A 63 -8.83 -12.48 -13.28
N VAL A 64 -8.64 -11.18 -13.50
CA VAL A 64 -8.41 -10.19 -12.44
C VAL A 64 -9.23 -8.92 -12.68
N ILE A 65 -9.78 -8.37 -11.60
CA ILE A 65 -10.46 -7.07 -11.61
C ILE A 65 -9.57 -6.06 -10.88
N ILE A 66 -9.19 -5.00 -11.58
CA ILE A 66 -8.26 -3.99 -11.08
C ILE A 66 -9.02 -2.68 -10.84
N ASN A 67 -9.03 -2.23 -9.60
CA ASN A 67 -9.59 -0.93 -9.23
C ASN A 67 -8.47 0.11 -9.11
N THR A 68 -8.56 1.21 -9.86
CA THR A 68 -7.54 2.26 -9.89
C THR A 68 -7.89 3.45 -8.99
N CYS A 69 -6.93 4.36 -8.82
CA CYS A 69 -7.17 5.62 -8.13
C CYS A 69 -7.87 6.65 -9.03
N GLY A 70 -8.50 7.65 -8.42
CA GLY A 70 -9.22 8.71 -9.15
C GLY A 70 -8.34 9.79 -9.79
N TRP A 71 -7.01 9.61 -9.86
CA TRP A 71 -6.11 10.61 -10.45
C TRP A 71 -5.92 10.33 -11.94
N VAL A 72 -6.69 11.03 -12.77
CA VAL A 72 -6.83 10.68 -14.20
C VAL A 72 -6.18 11.69 -15.16
N LYS A 73 -5.46 12.69 -14.65
CA LYS A 73 -4.85 13.80 -15.43
C LYS A 73 -3.32 13.79 -15.29
N GLY A 74 -2.62 14.25 -16.32
CA GLY A 74 -1.16 14.41 -16.29
C GLY A 74 -0.43 13.11 -15.96
N GLN A 75 0.41 13.12 -14.93
CA GLN A 75 1.12 11.92 -14.46
C GLN A 75 0.16 10.80 -14.05
N GLY A 76 -1.00 11.11 -13.45
CA GLY A 76 -2.00 10.10 -13.10
C GLY A 76 -2.52 9.33 -14.32
N TYR A 77 -2.66 9.98 -15.47
CA TYR A 77 -3.01 9.29 -16.72
C TYR A 77 -1.90 8.33 -17.17
N GLN A 78 -0.64 8.76 -17.09
CA GLN A 78 0.51 7.90 -17.42
C GLN A 78 0.59 6.68 -16.49
N MET A 79 0.21 6.83 -15.21
CA MET A 79 0.13 5.71 -14.27
C MET A 79 -0.98 4.72 -14.63
N LEU A 80 -2.12 5.18 -15.16
CA LEU A 80 -3.18 4.30 -15.65
C LEU A 80 -2.70 3.50 -16.87
N ILE A 81 -2.01 4.14 -17.82
CA ILE A 81 -1.40 3.46 -18.97
C ILE A 81 -0.34 2.45 -18.51
N HIS A 82 0.51 2.82 -17.55
CA HIS A 82 1.49 1.91 -16.95
C HIS A 82 0.82 0.68 -16.33
N ALA A 83 -0.24 0.87 -15.53
CA ALA A 83 -0.98 -0.23 -14.93
C ALA A 83 -1.63 -1.14 -15.99
N ALA A 84 -2.25 -0.55 -17.02
CA ALA A 84 -2.85 -1.32 -18.11
C ALA A 84 -1.82 -2.20 -18.85
N LYS A 85 -0.61 -1.67 -19.08
CA LYS A 85 0.48 -2.42 -19.70
C LYS A 85 1.05 -3.48 -18.76
N ALA A 86 1.34 -3.12 -17.51
CA ALA A 86 1.94 -4.04 -16.55
C ALA A 86 1.07 -5.27 -16.27
N PHE A 87 -0.25 -5.08 -16.22
CA PHE A 87 -1.22 -6.15 -16.03
C PHE A 87 -1.71 -6.80 -17.33
N GLU A 88 -1.25 -6.35 -18.48
CA GLU A 88 -1.66 -6.85 -19.80
C GLU A 88 -3.20 -6.94 -19.93
N VAL A 89 -3.89 -5.84 -19.60
CA VAL A 89 -5.36 -5.86 -19.48
C VAL A 89 -6.06 -6.01 -20.83
N ASP A 90 -7.06 -6.88 -20.90
CA ASP A 90 -7.88 -7.05 -22.11
C ASP A 90 -9.04 -6.04 -22.22
N LEU A 91 -9.55 -5.57 -21.07
CA LEU A 91 -10.75 -4.74 -20.98
C LEU A 91 -10.56 -3.59 -19.99
N ILE A 92 -10.83 -2.36 -20.44
CA ILE A 92 -10.87 -1.17 -19.61
C ILE A 92 -12.26 -0.57 -19.62
N ILE A 93 -12.84 -0.40 -18.43
CA ILE A 93 -14.15 0.24 -18.24
C ILE A 93 -13.95 1.66 -17.72
N VAL A 94 -14.34 2.64 -18.53
CA VAL A 94 -14.27 4.06 -18.20
C VAL A 94 -15.63 4.53 -17.69
N LEU A 95 -15.66 4.99 -16.45
CA LEU A 95 -16.89 5.45 -15.80
C LEU A 95 -17.04 6.97 -15.90
N ASP A 96 -18.11 7.43 -16.57
CA ASP A 96 -18.59 8.83 -16.55
C ASP A 96 -17.53 9.89 -16.95
N GLN A 97 -16.61 9.53 -17.85
CA GLN A 97 -15.53 10.38 -18.33
C GLN A 97 -15.23 10.17 -19.83
N GLU A 98 -16.02 10.79 -20.71
CA GLU A 98 -15.89 10.63 -22.17
C GLU A 98 -14.52 11.05 -22.71
N ARG A 99 -13.98 12.17 -22.21
CA ARG A 99 -12.63 12.62 -22.61
C ARG A 99 -11.58 11.57 -22.30
N ARG A 100 -11.69 10.87 -21.16
CA ARG A 100 -10.75 9.80 -20.78
C ARG A 100 -10.92 8.58 -21.66
N TYR A 101 -12.15 8.24 -22.01
CA TYR A 101 -12.46 7.16 -22.95
C TYR A 101 -11.77 7.40 -24.31
N ASN A 102 -11.94 8.59 -24.90
CA ASN A 102 -11.34 8.90 -26.20
C ASN A 102 -9.80 8.92 -26.15
N GLU A 103 -9.20 9.42 -25.05
CA GLU A 103 -7.74 9.37 -24.88
C GLU A 103 -7.23 7.92 -24.77
N LEU A 104 -7.91 7.05 -24.01
CA LEU A 104 -7.54 5.64 -23.87
C LEU A 104 -7.69 4.86 -25.18
N VAL A 105 -8.77 5.09 -25.94
CA VAL A 105 -8.98 4.47 -27.25
C VAL A 105 -7.87 4.86 -28.23
N ARG A 106 -7.37 6.09 -28.17
CA ARG A 106 -6.29 6.58 -29.03
C ARG A 106 -4.92 6.02 -28.63
N ASP A 107 -4.64 5.95 -27.33
CA ASP A 107 -3.29 5.72 -26.81
C ASP A 107 -2.99 4.23 -26.51
N LEU A 108 -4.01 3.37 -26.46
CA LEU A 108 -3.87 1.92 -26.23
C LEU A 108 -3.97 1.12 -27.53
N PRO A 109 -3.33 -0.06 -27.60
CA PRO A 109 -3.43 -0.92 -28.77
C PRO A 109 -4.85 -1.46 -28.94
N GLU A 110 -5.23 -1.78 -30.18
CA GLU A 110 -6.57 -2.29 -30.55
C GLU A 110 -6.93 -3.61 -29.85
N THR A 111 -5.93 -4.35 -29.36
CA THR A 111 -6.14 -5.57 -28.56
C THR A 111 -6.82 -5.29 -27.22
N VAL A 112 -6.73 -4.07 -26.70
CA VAL A 112 -7.36 -3.67 -25.44
C VAL A 112 -8.73 -3.07 -25.72
N LYS A 113 -9.79 -3.76 -25.29
CA LYS A 113 -11.15 -3.26 -25.43
C LYS A 113 -11.42 -2.16 -24.42
N VAL A 114 -11.74 -0.96 -24.89
CA VAL A 114 -12.15 0.16 -24.02
C VAL A 114 -13.67 0.33 -24.11
N VAL A 115 -14.35 0.36 -22.96
CA VAL A 115 -15.81 0.51 -22.87
C VAL A 115 -16.16 1.69 -21.99
N PHE A 116 -17.03 2.58 -22.49
CA PHE A 116 -17.61 3.65 -21.70
C PHE A 116 -18.87 3.16 -20.97
N GLN A 117 -19.02 3.55 -19.70
CA GLN A 117 -20.21 3.29 -18.91
C GLN A 117 -20.62 4.53 -18.10
N PRO A 118 -21.92 4.88 -18.06
CA PRO A 118 -22.39 5.97 -17.21
C PRO A 118 -22.27 5.60 -15.74
N LYS A 119 -22.06 6.59 -14.87
CA LYS A 119 -22.16 6.36 -13.42
C LYS A 119 -23.62 6.06 -13.05
N SER A 120 -23.81 5.23 -12.03
CA SER A 120 -25.13 5.07 -11.42
C SER A 120 -25.59 6.39 -10.77
N GLY A 121 -26.88 6.71 -10.90
CA GLY A 121 -27.48 7.92 -10.30
C GLY A 121 -27.44 7.94 -8.77
N GLY A 122 -27.22 6.79 -8.12
CA GLY A 122 -27.04 6.70 -6.66
C GLY A 122 -25.62 7.03 -6.18
N VAL A 123 -24.68 7.32 -7.08
CA VAL A 123 -23.30 7.67 -6.71
C VAL A 123 -23.26 9.12 -6.21
N VAL A 124 -22.91 9.27 -4.94
CA VAL A 124 -22.74 10.59 -4.30
C VAL A 124 -21.27 10.97 -4.25
N GLU A 125 -20.98 12.24 -4.53
CA GLU A 125 -19.64 12.79 -4.36
C GLU A 125 -19.25 12.79 -2.87
N ARG A 126 -18.06 12.27 -2.57
CA ARG A 126 -17.55 12.23 -1.20
C ARG A 126 -16.71 13.46 -0.92
N SER A 127 -16.94 14.11 0.21
CA SER A 127 -16.07 15.17 0.70
C SER A 127 -14.67 14.65 1.07
N ARG A 128 -13.70 15.55 1.24
CA ARG A 128 -12.37 15.20 1.75
C ARG A 128 -12.45 14.58 3.15
N GLN A 129 -13.31 15.14 4.00
CA GLN A 129 -13.56 14.63 5.35
C GLN A 129 -14.11 13.21 5.34
N ALA A 130 -15.12 12.91 4.52
CA ALA A 130 -15.67 11.56 4.39
C ALA A 130 -14.61 10.53 3.94
N ARG A 131 -13.62 10.94 3.14
CA ARG A 131 -12.48 10.07 2.77
C ARG A 131 -11.51 9.81 3.91
N VAL A 132 -11.28 10.82 4.77
CA VAL A 132 -10.48 10.68 5.99
C VAL A 132 -11.17 9.71 6.95
N GLU A 133 -12.43 9.96 7.27
CA GLU A 133 -13.23 9.10 8.16
C GLU A 133 -13.33 7.67 7.63
N SER A 134 -13.54 7.50 6.32
CA SER A 134 -13.57 6.17 5.70
C SER A 134 -12.23 5.43 5.80
N ARG A 135 -11.09 6.14 5.74
CA ARG A 135 -9.77 5.51 5.89
C ARG A 135 -9.56 5.10 7.35
N ASP A 136 -9.89 5.97 8.29
CA ASP A 136 -9.73 5.70 9.72
C ASP A 136 -10.64 4.53 10.14
N LYS A 137 -11.87 4.47 9.62
CA LYS A 137 -12.77 3.32 9.77
C LYS A 137 -12.16 2.02 9.23
N LYS A 138 -11.47 2.07 8.08
CA LYS A 138 -10.80 0.87 7.51
C LYS A 138 -9.60 0.42 8.33
N ILE A 139 -8.85 1.35 8.92
CA ILE A 139 -7.76 1.02 9.84
C ILE A 139 -8.34 0.39 11.12
N ARG A 140 -9.40 0.96 11.68
CA ARG A 140 -10.11 0.36 12.83
C ARG A 140 -10.64 -1.04 12.50
N GLU A 141 -11.27 -1.22 11.34
CA GLU A 141 -11.77 -2.52 10.87
C GLU A 141 -10.65 -3.56 10.73
N TYR A 142 -9.42 -3.15 10.39
CA TYR A 142 -8.27 -4.05 10.34
C TYR A 142 -7.89 -4.61 11.71
N PHE A 143 -7.84 -3.77 12.75
CA PHE A 143 -7.47 -4.20 14.11
C PHE A 143 -8.62 -4.85 14.88
N TYR A 144 -9.83 -4.31 14.75
CA TYR A 144 -10.99 -4.66 15.56
C TYR A 144 -12.04 -5.49 14.80
N GLY A 145 -11.94 -5.61 13.49
CA GLY A 145 -12.98 -6.23 12.66
C GLY A 145 -14.17 -5.29 12.41
N SER A 146 -15.02 -5.67 11.45
CA SER A 146 -16.16 -4.85 11.00
C SER A 146 -17.26 -4.72 12.06
N ALA A 147 -17.35 -5.69 12.97
CA ALA A 147 -18.32 -5.78 14.05
C ALA A 147 -17.64 -5.80 15.43
N ALA A 148 -16.41 -5.27 15.51
CA ALA A 148 -15.59 -5.29 16.73
C ALA A 148 -15.33 -6.72 17.29
N GLN A 149 -15.22 -7.71 16.40
CA GLN A 149 -15.04 -9.11 16.77
C GLN A 149 -13.58 -9.53 16.99
N PHE A 150 -12.61 -8.68 16.66
CA PHE A 150 -11.19 -8.94 16.88
C PHE A 150 -10.69 -8.18 18.11
N TYR A 151 -9.76 -8.80 18.83
CA TYR A 151 -9.15 -8.28 20.04
C TYR A 151 -7.66 -8.05 19.78
N PRO A 152 -7.25 -6.86 19.31
CA PRO A 152 -5.85 -6.57 19.07
C PRO A 152 -5.08 -6.53 20.38
N HIS A 153 -3.77 -6.77 20.30
CA HIS A 153 -2.86 -6.83 21.42
C HIS A 153 -2.04 -5.55 21.50
N SER A 154 -1.85 -5.04 22.72
CA SER A 154 -0.92 -3.96 23.02
C SER A 154 0.25 -4.51 23.82
N PHE A 155 1.48 -4.30 23.37
CA PHE A 155 2.68 -4.73 24.08
C PHE A 155 3.90 -3.88 23.75
N GLU A 156 4.91 -3.96 24.61
CA GLU A 156 6.18 -3.24 24.46
C GLU A 156 7.18 -4.00 23.57
N VAL A 157 7.95 -3.26 22.78
CA VAL A 157 8.99 -3.76 21.87
C VAL A 157 10.24 -2.90 22.03
N ARG A 158 11.41 -3.52 22.24
CA ARG A 158 12.69 -2.79 22.35
C ARG A 158 13.10 -2.19 21.02
N PHE A 159 13.72 -0.99 21.05
CA PHE A 159 14.33 -0.39 19.87
C PHE A 159 15.39 -1.30 19.23
N SER A 160 16.13 -2.06 20.04
CA SER A 160 17.15 -3.00 19.56
C SER A 160 16.59 -4.17 18.75
N ASP A 161 15.32 -4.51 18.96
CA ASP A 161 14.70 -5.71 18.37
C ASP A 161 14.11 -5.41 16.99
N VAL A 162 14.09 -4.14 16.56
CA VAL A 162 13.48 -3.71 15.31
C VAL A 162 14.39 -2.78 14.51
N LYS A 163 14.29 -2.85 13.19
CA LYS A 163 14.91 -1.95 12.24
C LYS A 163 13.81 -1.29 11.44
N ILE A 164 13.69 0.03 11.59
CA ILE A 164 12.65 0.83 10.94
C ILE A 164 13.27 1.49 9.71
N PHE A 165 12.56 1.39 8.60
CA PHE A 165 12.95 1.97 7.33
C PHE A 165 11.83 2.85 6.79
N LYS A 166 12.21 3.88 6.04
CA LYS A 166 11.30 4.69 5.20
C LYS A 166 11.79 4.61 3.76
N ILE A 167 10.86 4.43 2.83
CA ILE A 167 11.16 4.45 1.40
C ILE A 167 11.12 5.91 0.93
N GLY A 168 12.13 6.31 0.16
CA GLY A 168 12.30 7.68 -0.30
C GLY A 168 13.17 8.48 0.66
N ALA A 169 14.32 8.92 0.17
CA ALA A 169 15.16 9.86 0.89
C ALA A 169 14.59 11.28 0.82
N PRO A 170 14.83 12.14 1.83
CA PRO A 170 14.46 13.54 1.77
C PRO A 170 15.05 14.20 0.52
N ALA A 171 14.31 15.11 -0.11
CA ALA A 171 14.80 15.85 -1.26
C ALA A 171 16.05 16.67 -0.87
N LEU A 172 17.17 16.34 -1.49
CA LEU A 172 18.41 17.12 -1.40
C LEU A 172 18.42 18.19 -2.50
N PRO A 173 18.88 19.42 -2.21
CA PRO A 173 19.21 20.41 -3.24
C PRO A 173 20.21 19.83 -4.24
N ASP A 174 20.13 20.25 -5.51
CA ASP A 174 21.02 19.79 -6.58
C ASP A 174 22.51 19.97 -6.24
N SER A 175 22.84 21.01 -5.47
CA SER A 175 24.20 21.29 -5.00
C SER A 175 24.75 20.28 -4.00
N LEU A 176 23.89 19.49 -3.35
CA LEU A 176 24.26 18.46 -2.37
C LEU A 176 24.08 17.03 -2.92
N MET A 177 23.79 16.88 -4.22
CA MET A 177 23.65 15.58 -4.85
C MET A 177 25.03 14.99 -5.18
N PRO A 178 25.33 13.73 -4.78
CA PRO A 178 26.58 13.08 -5.13
C PRO A 178 26.75 12.97 -6.65
N LEU A 179 27.99 13.08 -7.13
CA LEU A 179 28.31 12.89 -8.54
C LEU A 179 27.77 11.55 -9.04
N GLY A 180 26.92 11.61 -10.07
CA GLY A 180 26.34 10.44 -10.73
C GLY A 180 25.00 9.96 -10.18
N MET A 181 24.49 10.50 -9.07
CA MET A 181 23.12 10.24 -8.62
C MET A 181 22.13 11.18 -9.30
N LYS A 182 20.93 10.68 -9.62
CA LYS A 182 19.79 11.51 -10.03
C LYS A 182 18.83 11.71 -8.86
N ALA A 183 18.02 12.78 -8.90
CA ALA A 183 16.96 13.02 -7.93
C ALA A 183 15.99 11.82 -7.83
N GLU A 184 15.76 11.15 -8.96
CA GLU A 184 14.92 9.97 -9.10
C GLU A 184 15.43 8.78 -8.27
N ASP A 185 16.74 8.54 -8.22
CA ASP A 185 17.34 7.44 -7.46
C ASP A 185 17.11 7.58 -5.95
N GLN A 186 16.81 8.80 -5.48
CA GLN A 186 16.48 9.05 -4.08
C GLN A 186 15.05 8.64 -3.74
N LEU A 187 14.13 8.63 -4.71
CA LEU A 187 12.70 8.35 -4.47
C LEU A 187 12.45 6.89 -4.05
N THR A 188 13.28 5.96 -4.48
CA THR A 188 13.18 4.53 -4.12
C THR A 188 14.30 4.09 -3.17
N LYS A 189 15.06 5.03 -2.62
CA LYS A 189 16.12 4.71 -1.65
C LYS A 189 15.52 4.33 -0.30
N LEU A 190 16.01 3.24 0.29
CA LEU A 190 15.66 2.85 1.64
C LEU A 190 16.48 3.64 2.66
N VAL A 191 15.83 4.31 3.60
CA VAL A 191 16.46 5.10 4.65
C VAL A 191 16.13 4.51 6.02
N THR A 192 17.16 4.21 6.81
CA THR A 192 16.98 3.79 8.20
C THR A 192 16.46 4.95 9.04
N VAL A 193 15.38 4.71 9.79
CA VAL A 193 14.78 5.67 10.70
C VAL A 193 15.10 5.26 12.12
N GLN A 194 15.68 6.18 12.89
CA GLN A 194 15.90 5.96 14.32
C GLN A 194 14.58 6.14 15.08
N PRO A 195 14.27 5.27 16.06
CA PRO A 195 13.11 5.44 16.90
C PRO A 195 13.08 6.82 17.57
N SER A 196 11.96 7.54 17.40
CA SER A 196 11.77 8.89 17.94
C SER A 196 10.28 9.15 18.17
N GLN A 197 9.96 10.25 18.85
CA GLN A 197 8.57 10.66 19.08
C GLN A 197 7.77 10.86 17.78
N GLN A 198 8.43 11.02 16.63
CA GLN A 198 7.77 11.12 15.33
C GLN A 198 7.10 9.82 14.89
N LEU A 199 7.42 8.68 15.50
CA LEU A 199 6.77 7.40 15.21
C LEU A 199 5.38 7.31 15.85
N LEU A 200 5.07 8.18 16.82
CA LEU A 200 3.82 8.13 17.56
C LEU A 200 2.62 8.21 16.61
N HIS A 201 1.67 7.29 16.80
CA HIS A 201 0.45 7.13 16.01
C HIS A 201 0.65 6.77 14.53
N HIS A 202 1.87 6.45 14.10
CA HIS A 202 2.09 5.98 12.74
C HIS A 202 1.76 4.50 12.60
N LEU A 203 1.16 4.16 11.45
CA LEU A 203 1.11 2.78 10.98
C LEU A 203 2.47 2.37 10.45
N ILE A 204 2.87 1.15 10.80
CA ILE A 204 4.12 0.54 10.38
C ILE A 204 3.79 -0.81 9.77
N SER A 205 4.33 -1.08 8.57
CA SER A 205 4.19 -2.39 7.93
C SER A 205 5.32 -3.32 8.34
N ILE A 206 4.99 -4.59 8.54
CA ILE A 206 5.97 -5.63 8.85
C ILE A 206 6.35 -6.33 7.54
N SER A 207 7.58 -6.12 7.09
CA SER A 207 8.08 -6.76 5.87
C SER A 207 8.32 -8.26 6.08
N MET A 208 8.05 -9.07 5.06
CA MET A 208 8.42 -10.49 5.08
C MET A 208 9.91 -10.74 4.82
N ALA A 209 10.71 -9.71 4.49
CA ALA A 209 12.13 -9.85 4.17
C ALA A 209 12.95 -10.44 5.34
N GLU A 210 13.69 -11.51 5.06
CA GLU A 210 14.44 -12.31 6.03
C GLU A 210 15.92 -11.91 6.05
N SER A 211 16.52 -11.63 4.89
CA SER A 211 17.94 -11.33 4.75
C SER A 211 18.23 -9.84 4.48
N GLY A 212 19.47 -9.41 4.70
CA GLY A 212 19.90 -8.04 4.39
C GLY A 212 20.02 -7.77 2.88
N GLU A 213 20.02 -8.83 2.08
CA GLU A 213 20.11 -8.79 0.62
C GLU A 213 18.73 -8.71 -0.04
N ASP A 214 17.67 -9.04 0.71
CA ASP A 214 16.30 -9.02 0.22
C ASP A 214 15.88 -7.58 -0.15
N ASP A 215 15.21 -7.45 -1.29
CA ASP A 215 14.58 -6.19 -1.67
C ASP A 215 13.33 -5.93 -0.81
N ILE A 216 13.54 -5.26 0.32
CA ILE A 216 12.50 -4.90 1.29
C ILE A 216 11.35 -4.11 0.63
N ILE A 217 11.64 -3.32 -0.41
CA ILE A 217 10.64 -2.46 -1.10
C ILE A 217 9.64 -3.31 -1.87
N GLN A 218 10.14 -4.34 -2.56
CA GLN A 218 9.33 -5.24 -3.40
C GLN A 218 8.90 -6.51 -2.66
N THR A 219 9.20 -6.62 -1.37
CA THR A 219 8.79 -7.76 -0.54
C THR A 219 7.39 -7.55 0.03
N ASN A 220 6.60 -8.62 0.03
CA ASN A 220 5.27 -8.64 0.62
C ASN A 220 5.30 -8.27 2.11
N VAL A 221 4.22 -7.71 2.63
CA VAL A 221 4.09 -7.43 4.07
C VAL A 221 3.19 -8.46 4.75
N THR A 222 3.57 -8.86 5.96
CA THR A 222 2.79 -9.78 6.81
C THR A 222 1.54 -9.09 7.35
N GLY A 223 1.65 -7.79 7.64
CA GLY A 223 0.59 -7.00 8.24
C GLY A 223 1.08 -5.64 8.70
N PHE A 224 0.25 -4.98 9.51
CA PHE A 224 0.47 -3.63 10.00
C PHE A 224 0.33 -3.59 11.52
N ILE A 225 1.12 -2.72 12.14
CA ILE A 225 1.03 -2.35 13.56
C ILE A 225 0.88 -0.84 13.68
N CYS A 226 0.36 -0.37 14.80
CA CYS A 226 0.30 1.06 15.11
C CYS A 226 1.13 1.36 16.35
N VAL A 227 1.91 2.45 16.33
CA VAL A 227 2.67 2.87 17.51
C VAL A 227 1.78 3.71 18.41
N ASN A 228 1.53 3.24 19.63
CA ASN A 228 0.69 3.94 20.61
C ASN A 228 1.50 4.78 21.59
N ASN A 229 2.75 4.40 21.85
CA ASN A 229 3.66 5.17 22.70
C ASN A 229 5.12 4.96 22.30
N VAL A 230 5.96 5.98 22.53
CA VAL A 230 7.42 5.93 22.33
C VAL A 230 8.09 6.36 23.62
N ASP A 231 8.75 5.42 24.28
CA ASP A 231 9.52 5.66 25.51
C ASP A 231 11.01 5.71 25.17
N LEU A 232 11.56 6.93 25.16
CA LEU A 232 12.97 7.15 24.83
C LEU A 232 13.92 6.79 25.98
N GLU A 233 13.45 6.84 27.23
CA GLU A 233 14.26 6.52 28.41
C GLU A 233 14.46 5.01 28.52
N ARG A 234 13.36 4.24 28.38
CA ARG A 234 13.40 2.77 28.40
C ARG A 234 13.78 2.16 27.05
N GLN A 235 13.86 2.97 26.00
CA GLN A 235 14.09 2.54 24.61
C GLN A 235 13.08 1.49 24.12
N MET A 236 11.78 1.78 24.36
CA MET A 236 10.66 0.88 24.05
C MET A 236 9.60 1.58 23.19
N LEU A 237 9.01 0.84 22.26
CA LEU A 237 7.77 1.19 21.57
C LEU A 237 6.62 0.42 22.19
N THR A 238 5.51 1.07 22.50
CA THR A 238 4.24 0.35 22.74
C THR A 238 3.47 0.29 21.43
N VAL A 239 3.16 -0.92 20.97
CA VAL A 239 2.52 -1.14 19.66
C VAL A 239 1.18 -1.84 19.80
N LEU A 240 0.21 -1.44 18.98
CA LEU A 240 -1.03 -2.15 18.72
C LEU A 240 -0.81 -3.13 17.56
N SER A 241 -1.11 -4.41 17.78
CA SER A 241 -0.88 -5.49 16.82
C SER A 241 -2.11 -6.41 16.74
N PRO A 242 -2.51 -6.88 15.53
CA PRO A 242 -3.57 -7.88 15.41
C PRO A 242 -3.19 -9.25 15.99
N GLN A 243 -1.89 -9.50 16.20
CA GLN A 243 -1.35 -10.74 16.76
C GLN A 243 -0.58 -10.48 18.05
N PRO A 244 -0.57 -11.43 19.01
CA PRO A 244 0.20 -11.30 20.23
C PRO A 244 1.71 -11.34 19.94
N ARG A 245 2.52 -10.95 20.94
CA ARG A 245 3.98 -11.07 20.90
C ARG A 245 4.44 -12.52 20.61
N PRO A 246 5.62 -12.72 19.99
CA PRO A 246 6.56 -11.70 19.51
C PRO A 246 6.14 -11.09 18.16
N LEU A 247 6.63 -9.89 17.85
CA LEU A 247 6.47 -9.35 16.50
C LEU A 247 7.17 -10.29 15.49
N PRO A 248 6.48 -10.73 14.43
CA PRO A 248 7.11 -11.53 13.41
C PRO A 248 8.12 -10.69 12.64
N ARG A 249 9.41 -11.04 12.75
CA ARG A 249 10.53 -10.47 11.97
C ARG A 249 10.79 -8.98 12.24
N THR A 250 12.05 -8.58 12.08
CA THR A 250 12.60 -7.35 12.67
C THR A 250 12.64 -6.16 11.71
N ARG A 251 12.12 -6.28 10.49
CA ARG A 251 12.15 -5.21 9.46
C ARG A 251 10.80 -4.54 9.30
N LEU A 252 10.78 -3.24 9.60
CA LEU A 252 9.59 -2.42 9.68
C LEU A 252 9.64 -1.30 8.64
N LEU A 253 8.53 -1.02 7.96
CA LEU A 253 8.39 0.07 7.00
C LEU A 253 7.42 1.13 7.52
N LEU A 254 7.94 2.34 7.75
CA LEU A 254 7.21 3.48 8.26
C LEU A 254 6.29 4.08 7.19
N SER A 255 5.01 4.24 7.52
CA SER A 255 4.03 4.92 6.67
C SER A 255 3.74 6.33 7.16
N ASP A 256 3.40 7.25 6.25
CA ASP A 256 2.84 8.58 6.58
C ASP A 256 1.35 8.52 6.97
N ILE A 257 0.77 7.33 7.06
CA ILE A 257 -0.58 7.10 7.58
C ILE A 257 -0.53 7.06 9.10
N GLN A 258 -1.35 7.90 9.73
CA GLN A 258 -1.50 7.96 11.17
C GLN A 258 -2.87 7.43 11.58
N TYR A 259 -2.90 6.81 12.76
CA TYR A 259 -4.09 6.30 13.42
C TYR A 259 -3.94 6.47 14.92
N MET A 260 -4.91 7.12 15.55
CA MET A 260 -4.99 7.24 16.99
C MET A 260 -6.12 6.33 17.47
N ASP A 261 -5.75 5.31 18.23
CA ASP A 261 -6.73 4.41 18.82
C ASP A 261 -7.46 5.14 19.94
N SER A 262 -8.67 5.59 19.65
CA SER A 262 -9.58 6.18 20.63
C SER A 262 -10.49 5.07 21.14
N HIS A 263 -10.22 4.63 22.37
CA HIS A 263 -11.12 3.77 23.12
C HIS A 263 -12.45 4.46 23.38
#